data_AF-A0A0D6L795-F1
#
_entry.id   AF-A0A0D6L795-F1
#
_cell.length_a   1.000
_cell.length_b   1.000
_cell.length_c   1.000
_cell.angle_alpha   90.00
_cell.angle_beta   90.00
_cell.angle_gamma   90.00
#
_symmetry.space_group_name_H-M   'P 1'
#
loop_
_entity.id
_entity.type
_entity.pdbx_description
1 polymer ?
#
loop_
_entity_poly.entity_id
_entity_poly.type
_entity_poly.pdbx_seq_one_letter_code
_entity_poly.pdbx_strand_id
1 'polypeptide(L)'
;MQDATAQMALLQFMQAGKTKVAVPSTAHADHLIQAKIGADKDLQEAINKSSEVFNFLSSVCNKYGIGFWKPGAGIIHQVVLENYAFPGGMMIGTDSHTVNAGGLGMVAIGVGGADAVDVMAGMAWELKMPKLIGVKLTGKLNGWTAPKDVILKVAGILTVKGGTGCIVEYFGEGAEAMSCTGKGTICNMGAEIGATTSTFGYDDSMRRYLVATGRQEVVDAADKVAEHLTGDPEVYANPEKYFDQVIEINLSELTPHLNGPFTPDLATPISEFREKAIANDWPLDIEWALIGSCTNSSYEDLSRAASIVEDA
;
A
#
# COMPACT_ATOMS: atom_id res chain seq x y z
N MET A 1 8.30 9.41 4.71
CA MET A 1 9.00 8.74 5.81
C MET A 1 8.02 8.54 6.97
N GLN A 2 8.11 7.46 7.73
CA GLN A 2 7.35 7.26 8.98
C GLN A 2 8.28 7.43 10.20
N ASP A 3 7.75 7.71 11.39
CA ASP A 3 8.52 8.17 12.56
C ASP A 3 9.56 7.17 13.11
N ALA A 4 9.35 5.86 12.97
CA ALA A 4 10.34 4.86 13.33
C ALA A 4 11.59 4.87 12.41
N THR A 5 11.44 5.21 11.13
CA THR A 5 12.57 5.30 10.17
C THR A 5 13.03 6.73 9.89
N ALA A 6 12.16 7.72 10.07
CA ALA A 6 12.43 9.14 9.81
C ALA A 6 13.51 9.68 10.74
N GLN A 7 13.58 9.20 11.98
CA GLN A 7 14.60 9.66 12.94
C GLN A 7 16.00 9.51 12.37
N MET A 8 16.36 8.30 11.94
CA MET A 8 17.69 8.00 11.42
C MET A 8 17.93 8.61 10.03
N ALA A 9 16.90 8.66 9.17
CA ALA A 9 17.01 9.32 7.87
C ALA A 9 17.29 10.83 8.03
N LEU A 10 16.58 11.50 8.93
CA LEU A 10 16.75 12.93 9.16
C LEU A 10 18.08 13.25 9.87
N LEU A 11 18.56 12.41 10.78
CA LEU A 11 19.90 12.54 11.36
C LEU A 11 20.99 12.46 10.27
N GLN A 12 20.86 11.55 9.31
CA GLN A 12 21.77 11.47 8.17
C GLN A 12 21.64 12.69 7.25
N PHE A 13 20.41 13.14 6.94
CA PHE A 13 20.18 14.34 6.14
C PHE A 13 20.79 15.59 6.76
N MET A 14 20.75 15.72 8.10
CA MET A 14 21.39 16.82 8.83
C MET A 14 22.90 16.88 8.59
N GLN A 15 23.55 15.76 8.29
CA GLN A 15 24.98 15.70 7.97
C GLN A 15 25.29 15.98 6.49
N ALA A 16 24.27 16.02 5.62
CA ALA A 16 24.45 16.27 4.19
C ALA A 16 24.81 17.75 3.85
N GLY A 17 24.82 18.64 4.85
CA GLY A 17 25.16 20.06 4.67
C GLY A 17 24.13 20.86 3.87
N LYS A 18 22.92 20.31 3.64
CA LYS A 18 21.83 20.98 2.92
C LYS A 18 21.03 21.87 3.85
N THR A 19 20.50 22.96 3.32
CA THR A 19 19.64 23.90 4.08
C THR A 19 18.15 23.59 3.97
N LYS A 20 17.75 22.81 2.95
CA LYS A 20 16.39 22.31 2.73
C LYS A 20 16.41 21.06 1.85
N VAL A 21 15.33 20.29 1.86
CA VAL A 21 15.15 19.16 0.94
C VAL A 21 14.96 19.62 -0.51
N ALA A 22 15.40 18.79 -1.46
CA ALA A 22 15.35 19.06 -2.90
C ALA A 22 13.99 18.75 -3.54
N VAL A 23 13.22 17.84 -2.94
CA VAL A 23 11.89 17.40 -3.41
C VAL A 23 10.86 17.52 -2.29
N PRO A 24 9.55 17.53 -2.60
CA PRO A 24 8.50 17.46 -1.59
C PRO A 24 8.68 16.23 -0.70
N SER A 25 8.78 16.44 0.61
CA SER A 25 9.00 15.39 1.60
C SER A 25 8.05 15.54 2.76
N THR A 26 7.62 14.40 3.32
CA THR A 26 6.79 14.35 4.52
C THR A 26 7.27 13.29 5.51
N ALA A 27 7.19 13.60 6.81
CA ALA A 27 7.30 12.64 7.90
C ALA A 27 5.94 12.44 8.58
N HIS A 28 5.63 11.19 8.94
CA HIS A 28 4.35 10.77 9.52
C HIS A 28 4.58 10.12 10.88
N ALA A 29 3.83 10.52 11.91
CA ALA A 29 3.95 9.98 13.27
C ALA A 29 2.87 8.94 13.59
N ASP A 30 3.15 7.69 13.24
CA ASP A 30 2.18 6.59 13.25
C ASP A 30 2.68 5.28 13.89
N HIS A 31 3.99 5.05 14.05
CA HIS A 31 4.54 3.81 14.61
C HIS A 31 4.78 3.85 16.12
N LEU A 32 4.78 5.04 16.73
CA LEU A 32 5.07 5.21 18.16
C LEU A 32 3.81 5.29 19.05
N ILE A 33 2.66 4.87 18.53
CA ILE A 33 1.38 4.80 19.27
C ILE A 33 1.04 3.33 19.54
N GLN A 34 1.06 2.93 20.82
CA GLN A 34 0.76 1.56 21.23
C GLN A 34 -0.72 1.40 21.57
N ALA A 35 -1.42 0.48 20.90
CA ALA A 35 -2.77 0.09 21.29
C ALA A 35 -2.77 -0.67 22.64
N LYS A 36 -3.56 -0.19 23.61
CA LYS A 36 -3.66 -0.80 24.94
C LYS A 36 -5.02 -0.64 25.61
N ILE A 37 -5.57 0.58 25.67
CA ILE A 37 -6.78 0.89 26.44
C ILE A 37 -7.87 1.54 25.56
N GLY A 38 -7.46 2.24 24.50
CA GLY A 38 -8.37 2.95 23.59
C GLY A 38 -7.73 4.20 23.01
N ALA A 39 -8.20 4.60 21.83
CA ALA A 39 -7.55 5.58 20.95
C ALA A 39 -7.10 6.87 21.66
N ASP A 40 -8.00 7.57 22.36
CA ASP A 40 -7.69 8.87 22.99
C ASP A 40 -6.61 8.76 24.07
N LYS A 41 -6.72 7.73 24.93
CA LYS A 41 -5.78 7.51 26.04
C LYS A 41 -4.44 7.02 25.52
N ASP A 42 -4.46 6.13 24.55
CA ASP A 42 -3.25 5.56 23.94
C ASP A 42 -2.49 6.64 23.16
N LEU A 43 -3.20 7.52 22.44
CA LEU A 43 -2.60 8.69 21.77
C LEU A 43 -1.99 9.67 22.77
N GLN A 44 -2.72 10.04 23.82
CA GLN A 44 -2.19 10.96 24.83
C GLN A 44 -0.96 10.39 25.54
N GLU A 45 -0.98 9.09 25.86
CA GLU A 45 0.16 8.39 26.45
C GLU A 45 1.36 8.35 25.51
N ALA A 46 1.14 8.09 24.21
CA ALA A 46 2.19 8.12 23.18
C ALA A 46 2.81 9.52 23.05
N ILE A 47 1.99 10.57 23.04
CA ILE A 47 2.45 11.97 23.02
C ILE A 47 3.35 12.25 24.23
N ASN A 48 2.99 11.78 25.42
CA ASN A 48 3.77 11.98 26.63
C ASN A 48 5.10 11.21 26.57
N LYS A 49 5.05 9.90 26.27
CA LYS A 49 6.22 9.00 26.26
C LYS A 49 7.22 9.31 25.16
N SER A 50 6.73 9.63 23.96
CA SER A 50 7.54 9.85 22.76
C SER A 50 7.70 11.34 22.43
N SER A 51 7.44 12.22 23.41
CA SER A 51 7.49 13.68 23.24
C SER A 51 8.82 14.18 22.68
N GLU A 52 9.94 13.61 23.13
CA GLU A 52 11.27 13.96 22.61
C GLU A 52 11.38 13.69 21.11
N VAL A 53 10.95 12.51 20.66
CA VAL A 53 10.99 12.11 19.25
C VAL A 53 10.07 13.00 18.41
N PHE A 54 8.83 13.22 18.85
CA PHE A 54 7.89 14.07 18.10
C PHE A 54 8.35 15.52 18.02
N ASN A 55 8.96 16.06 19.09
CA ASN A 55 9.55 17.40 19.08
C ASN A 55 10.77 17.48 18.15
N PHE A 56 11.63 16.46 18.16
CA PHE A 56 12.75 16.33 17.22
C PHE A 56 12.23 16.34 15.77
N LEU A 57 11.32 15.43 15.42
CA LEU A 57 10.78 15.32 14.06
C LEU A 57 10.11 16.63 13.62
N SER A 58 9.25 17.21 14.45
CA SER A 58 8.58 18.48 14.17
C SER A 58 9.58 19.62 13.91
N SER A 59 10.59 19.77 14.77
CA SER A 59 11.59 20.83 14.66
C SER A 59 12.49 20.68 13.43
N VAL A 60 12.94 19.46 13.14
CA VAL A 60 13.79 19.15 11.99
C VAL A 60 13.01 19.28 10.69
N CYS A 61 11.76 18.83 10.66
CA CYS A 61 10.90 18.98 9.50
C CYS A 61 10.68 20.46 9.16
N ASN A 62 10.35 21.27 10.17
CA ASN A 62 10.21 22.72 10.01
C ASN A 62 11.51 23.38 9.51
N LYS A 63 12.67 22.97 10.05
CA LYS A 63 13.97 23.52 9.66
C LYS A 63 14.30 23.28 8.19
N TYR A 64 14.02 22.09 7.66
CA TYR A 64 14.44 21.67 6.31
C TYR A 64 13.33 21.73 5.26
N GLY A 65 12.14 22.24 5.60
CA GLY A 65 11.02 22.37 4.66
C GLY A 65 10.32 21.06 4.34
N ILE A 66 10.22 20.17 5.33
CA ILE A 66 9.55 18.87 5.24
C ILE A 66 8.18 19.00 5.92
N GLY A 67 7.12 18.48 5.30
CA GLY A 67 5.80 18.41 5.93
C GLY A 67 5.80 17.42 7.10
N PHE A 68 5.09 17.73 8.19
CA PHE A 68 5.01 16.85 9.35
C PHE A 68 3.55 16.54 9.72
N TRP A 69 3.17 15.28 9.56
CA TRP A 69 1.89 14.75 10.05
C TRP A 69 2.06 14.33 11.50
N LYS A 70 1.33 15.04 12.36
CA LYS A 70 1.41 14.89 13.83
C LYS A 70 0.84 13.54 14.30
N PRO A 71 1.19 13.10 15.53
CA PRO A 71 0.58 11.91 16.12
C PRO A 71 -0.94 11.96 16.07
N GLY A 72 -1.56 10.87 15.63
CA GLY A 72 -3.02 10.78 15.46
C GLY A 72 -3.54 11.27 14.10
N ALA A 73 -2.68 11.72 13.19
CA ALA A 73 -3.09 12.12 11.83
C ALA A 73 -3.55 10.93 10.95
N GLY A 74 -3.04 9.74 11.22
CA GLY A 74 -3.31 8.54 10.41
C GLY A 74 -2.02 7.83 9.99
N ILE A 75 -2.17 6.61 9.48
CA ILE A 75 -1.06 5.79 9.01
C ILE A 75 -0.54 6.33 7.68
N ILE A 76 0.79 6.37 7.51
CA ILE A 76 1.50 6.99 6.39
C ILE A 76 0.87 6.65 5.02
N HIS A 77 0.57 5.38 4.76
CA HIS A 77 0.09 4.93 3.45
C HIS A 77 -1.33 5.40 3.13
N GLN A 78 -2.17 5.50 4.16
CA GLN A 78 -3.54 6.02 4.03
C GLN A 78 -3.49 7.52 3.75
N VAL A 79 -2.70 8.25 4.54
CA VAL A 79 -2.48 9.69 4.35
C VAL A 79 -1.89 9.96 2.96
N VAL A 80 -0.95 9.13 2.50
CA VAL A 80 -0.38 9.19 1.14
C VAL A 80 -1.43 8.97 0.08
N LEU A 81 -2.24 7.93 0.17
CA LEU A 81 -3.26 7.65 -0.85
C LEU A 81 -4.28 8.80 -0.95
N GLU A 82 -4.67 9.37 0.19
CA GLU A 82 -5.67 10.44 0.31
C GLU A 82 -5.15 11.82 -0.13
N ASN A 83 -3.84 12.10 0.00
CA ASN A 83 -3.32 13.46 -0.14
C ASN A 83 -2.18 13.60 -1.16
N TYR A 84 -1.38 12.55 -1.41
CA TYR A 84 -0.09 12.68 -2.10
C TYR A 84 0.06 11.78 -3.32
N ALA A 85 -0.60 10.62 -3.34
CA ALA A 85 -0.57 9.73 -4.49
C ALA A 85 -1.33 10.35 -5.66
N PHE A 86 -0.83 10.13 -6.87
CA PHE A 86 -1.52 10.50 -8.10
C PHE A 86 -1.00 9.63 -9.28
N PRO A 87 -1.82 9.45 -10.33
CA PRO A 87 -1.45 8.66 -11.50
C PRO A 87 -0.20 9.19 -12.21
N GLY A 88 0.74 8.31 -12.55
CA GLY A 88 1.98 8.65 -13.24
C GLY A 88 3.04 9.32 -12.36
N GLY A 89 2.75 9.53 -11.08
CA GLY A 89 3.74 9.98 -10.11
C GLY A 89 4.75 8.88 -9.77
N MET A 90 5.90 9.30 -9.23
CA MET A 90 6.91 8.41 -8.67
C MET A 90 7.25 8.86 -7.26
N MET A 91 7.27 7.93 -6.30
CA MET A 91 7.68 8.21 -4.93
C MET A 91 8.55 7.10 -4.34
N ILE A 92 9.38 7.49 -3.38
CA ILE A 92 10.06 6.56 -2.49
C ILE A 92 9.63 6.85 -1.05
N GLY A 93 9.54 5.80 -0.23
CA GLY A 93 9.15 5.89 1.17
C GLY A 93 9.99 4.97 2.03
N THR A 94 10.34 5.42 3.23
CA THR A 94 11.13 4.63 4.19
C THR A 94 10.28 3.60 4.92
N ASP A 95 9.52 2.82 4.15
CA ASP A 95 8.58 1.81 4.61
C ASP A 95 8.26 0.84 3.46
N SER A 96 8.17 -0.47 3.76
CA SER A 96 7.92 -1.50 2.73
C SER A 96 6.57 -1.33 2.04
N HIS A 97 5.54 -0.90 2.77
CA HIS A 97 4.16 -0.83 2.26
C HIS A 97 3.88 0.48 1.51
N THR A 98 4.92 1.27 1.22
CA THR A 98 4.85 2.47 0.34
C THR A 98 4.20 2.14 -1.01
N VAL A 99 4.34 0.88 -1.45
CA VAL A 99 3.72 0.31 -2.65
C VAL A 99 2.19 0.47 -2.69
N ASN A 100 1.52 0.71 -1.56
CA ASN A 100 0.08 1.02 -1.48
C ASN A 100 -0.39 2.11 -2.45
N ALA A 101 0.45 3.13 -2.71
CA ALA A 101 0.11 4.23 -3.62
C ALA A 101 -0.05 3.78 -5.09
N GLY A 102 0.41 2.57 -5.44
CA GLY A 102 0.13 1.93 -6.73
C GLY A 102 -1.36 1.71 -7.01
N GLY A 103 -2.19 1.69 -5.97
CA GLY A 103 -3.64 1.66 -6.12
C GLY A 103 -4.24 2.91 -6.76
N LEU A 104 -3.44 3.98 -6.87
CA LEU A 104 -3.79 5.23 -7.55
C LEU A 104 -2.83 5.51 -8.74
N GLY A 105 -2.31 4.46 -9.36
CA GLY A 105 -1.50 4.53 -10.58
C GLY A 105 -0.12 5.18 -10.39
N MET A 106 0.38 5.22 -9.16
CA MET A 106 1.69 5.77 -8.84
C MET A 106 2.74 4.65 -8.79
N VAL A 107 3.97 4.92 -9.25
CA VAL A 107 5.10 4.02 -9.01
C VAL A 107 5.72 4.38 -7.66
N ALA A 108 5.38 3.62 -6.63
CA ALA A 108 5.75 3.92 -5.25
C ALA A 108 6.59 2.80 -4.65
N ILE A 109 7.83 3.09 -4.21
CA ILE A 109 8.80 2.06 -3.83
C ILE A 109 9.28 2.26 -2.39
N GLY A 110 9.27 1.17 -1.61
CA GLY A 110 9.86 1.14 -0.28
C GLY A 110 11.38 1.11 -0.33
N VAL A 111 12.04 1.96 0.46
CA VAL A 111 13.51 2.11 0.46
C VAL A 111 14.08 2.25 1.88
N GLY A 112 15.40 2.18 2.00
CA GLY A 112 16.10 2.49 3.24
C GLY A 112 16.13 4.00 3.54
N GLY A 113 16.50 4.36 4.77
CA GLY A 113 16.66 5.77 5.16
C GLY A 113 17.73 6.51 4.34
N ALA A 114 18.80 5.82 3.93
CA ALA A 114 19.87 6.42 3.13
C ALA A 114 19.41 6.81 1.71
N ASP A 115 18.66 5.94 1.03
CA ASP A 115 18.12 6.25 -0.31
C ASP A 115 17.18 7.47 -0.27
N ALA A 116 16.37 7.58 0.78
CA ALA A 116 15.53 8.75 1.00
C ALA A 116 16.38 10.02 1.19
N VAL A 117 17.51 9.93 1.89
CA VAL A 117 18.45 11.04 2.07
C VAL A 117 19.06 11.46 0.74
N ASP A 118 19.45 10.53 -0.12
CA ASP A 118 20.01 10.83 -1.45
C ASP A 118 19.04 11.70 -2.26
N VAL A 119 17.78 11.26 -2.41
CA VAL A 119 16.77 12.03 -3.14
C VAL A 119 16.48 13.37 -2.46
N MET A 120 16.35 13.39 -1.14
CA MET A 120 16.17 14.64 -0.40
C MET A 120 17.36 15.59 -0.55
N ALA A 121 18.58 15.09 -0.75
CA ALA A 121 19.79 15.88 -0.97
C ALA A 121 19.95 16.33 -2.44
N GLY A 122 19.07 15.87 -3.32
CA GLY A 122 19.08 16.15 -4.77
C GLY A 122 20.03 15.23 -5.55
N MET A 123 20.38 14.08 -4.98
CA MET A 123 21.14 13.04 -5.66
C MET A 123 20.20 12.13 -6.45
N ALA A 124 20.74 11.50 -7.50
CA ALA A 124 20.00 10.48 -8.23
C ALA A 124 19.80 9.25 -7.36
N TRP A 125 18.61 8.65 -7.41
CA TRP A 125 18.35 7.35 -6.81
C TRP A 125 18.55 6.25 -7.83
N GLU A 126 19.29 5.21 -7.44
CA GLU A 126 19.58 4.08 -8.30
C GLU A 126 18.61 2.93 -8.01
N LEU A 127 17.98 2.43 -9.07
CA LEU A 127 17.13 1.24 -9.02
C LEU A 127 17.57 0.27 -10.10
N LYS A 128 17.79 -0.99 -9.73
CA LYS A 128 17.99 -2.06 -10.70
C LYS A 128 16.73 -2.19 -11.55
N MET A 129 16.87 -2.17 -12.88
CA MET A 129 15.74 -2.31 -13.82
C MET A 129 14.91 -3.55 -13.44
N PRO A 130 13.65 -3.38 -12.99
CA PRO A 130 12.82 -4.49 -12.58
C PRO A 130 12.38 -5.32 -13.77
N LYS A 131 12.13 -6.60 -13.51
CA LYS A 131 11.29 -7.44 -14.38
C LYS A 131 9.82 -7.10 -14.18
N LEU A 132 8.95 -7.57 -15.06
CA LEU A 132 7.52 -7.29 -15.01
C LEU A 132 6.70 -8.58 -14.86
N ILE A 133 5.83 -8.62 -13.85
CA ILE A 133 4.82 -9.67 -13.68
C ILE A 133 3.46 -9.05 -14.00
N GLY A 134 2.77 -9.57 -15.00
CA GLY A 134 1.41 -9.16 -15.34
C GLY A 134 0.38 -10.05 -14.63
N VAL A 135 -0.51 -9.47 -13.83
CA VAL A 135 -1.64 -10.18 -13.22
C VAL A 135 -2.93 -9.76 -13.91
N LYS A 136 -3.44 -10.62 -14.78
CA LYS A 136 -4.69 -10.43 -15.51
C LYS A 136 -5.87 -10.81 -14.62
N LEU A 137 -6.70 -9.83 -14.29
CA LEU A 137 -7.93 -10.00 -13.52
C LEU A 137 -9.13 -10.02 -14.47
N THR A 138 -9.87 -11.13 -14.47
CA THR A 138 -11.08 -11.32 -15.29
C THR A 138 -12.32 -11.52 -14.41
N GLY A 139 -13.51 -11.31 -14.96
CA GLY A 139 -14.75 -11.43 -14.19
C GLY A 139 -14.88 -10.34 -13.12
N LYS A 140 -15.71 -10.60 -12.12
CA LYS A 140 -16.02 -9.64 -11.04
C LYS A 140 -16.06 -10.30 -9.67
N LEU A 141 -15.56 -9.58 -8.66
CA LEU A 141 -15.73 -9.95 -7.25
C LEU A 141 -17.22 -10.06 -6.92
N ASN A 142 -17.57 -11.06 -6.13
CA ASN A 142 -18.95 -11.31 -5.73
C ASN A 142 -19.07 -11.78 -4.28
N GLY A 143 -20.23 -11.52 -3.67
CA GLY A 143 -20.55 -11.94 -2.32
C GLY A 143 -19.54 -11.45 -1.28
N TRP A 144 -18.93 -12.40 -0.56
CA TRP A 144 -17.99 -12.14 0.51
C TRP A 144 -16.58 -11.80 0.03
N THR A 145 -16.25 -12.11 -1.23
CA THR A 145 -14.92 -11.89 -1.78
C THR A 145 -14.62 -10.39 -1.83
N ALA A 146 -13.39 -10.02 -1.48
CA ALA A 146 -12.90 -8.65 -1.37
C ALA A 146 -11.58 -8.48 -2.16
N PRO A 147 -11.15 -7.24 -2.44
CA PRO A 147 -9.84 -6.98 -3.04
C PRO A 147 -8.69 -7.68 -2.31
N LYS A 148 -8.79 -7.82 -0.98
CA LYS A 148 -7.83 -8.55 -0.15
C LYS A 148 -7.61 -10.00 -0.62
N ASP A 149 -8.66 -10.69 -1.05
CA ASP A 149 -8.55 -12.08 -1.49
C ASP A 149 -7.72 -12.25 -2.76
N VAL A 150 -7.68 -11.22 -3.61
CA VAL A 150 -6.86 -11.24 -4.83
C VAL A 150 -5.39 -11.31 -4.46
N ILE A 151 -4.92 -10.43 -3.58
CA ILE A 151 -3.50 -10.43 -3.17
C ILE A 151 -3.16 -11.61 -2.27
N LEU A 152 -4.09 -12.11 -1.45
CA LEU A 152 -3.90 -13.36 -0.72
C LEU A 152 -3.71 -14.56 -1.66
N LYS A 153 -4.48 -14.61 -2.75
CA LYS A 153 -4.34 -15.63 -3.80
C LYS A 153 -3.03 -15.48 -4.58
N VAL A 154 -2.67 -14.26 -4.98
CA VAL A 154 -1.40 -13.96 -5.66
C VAL A 154 -0.21 -14.35 -4.77
N ALA A 155 -0.25 -14.03 -3.48
CA ALA A 155 0.79 -14.44 -2.53
C ALA A 155 0.91 -15.97 -2.45
N GLY A 156 -0.20 -16.70 -2.45
CA GLY A 156 -0.18 -18.17 -2.51
C GLY A 156 0.39 -18.74 -3.82
N ILE A 157 0.27 -18.03 -4.94
CA ILE A 157 0.83 -18.44 -6.24
C ILE A 157 2.33 -18.13 -6.32
N LEU A 158 2.73 -16.92 -5.92
CA LEU A 158 4.09 -16.42 -6.09
C LEU A 158 5.02 -16.77 -4.92
N THR A 159 4.48 -17.06 -3.74
CA THR A 159 5.21 -17.18 -2.47
C THR A 159 5.91 -15.88 -2.05
N VAL A 160 6.48 -15.84 -0.85
CA VAL A 160 7.19 -14.66 -0.30
C VAL A 160 8.43 -14.21 -1.10
N LYS A 161 8.86 -14.98 -2.10
CA LYS A 161 10.03 -14.65 -2.94
C LYS A 161 9.69 -14.39 -4.41
N GLY A 162 8.49 -14.73 -4.87
CA GLY A 162 8.18 -14.75 -6.30
C GLY A 162 8.18 -13.37 -6.97
N GLY A 163 7.97 -12.30 -6.22
CA GLY A 163 8.01 -10.92 -6.71
C GLY A 163 9.40 -10.27 -6.67
N THR A 164 10.43 -10.94 -6.13
CA THR A 164 11.75 -10.32 -5.87
C THR A 164 12.34 -9.70 -7.16
N GLY A 165 12.57 -8.38 -7.12
CA GLY A 165 13.14 -7.64 -8.25
C GLY A 165 12.18 -7.45 -9.44
N CYS A 166 10.88 -7.63 -9.21
CA CYS A 166 9.83 -7.43 -10.20
C CYS A 166 8.88 -6.32 -9.77
N ILE A 167 8.30 -5.62 -10.75
CA ILE A 167 7.07 -4.84 -10.57
C ILE A 167 5.90 -5.73 -10.95
N VAL A 168 4.85 -5.72 -10.13
CA VAL A 168 3.60 -6.43 -10.42
C VAL A 168 2.57 -5.44 -10.97
N GLU A 169 2.16 -5.63 -12.22
CA GLU A 169 1.15 -4.81 -12.86
C GLU A 169 -0.15 -5.58 -12.99
N TYR A 170 -1.24 -4.98 -12.51
CA TYR A 170 -2.57 -5.58 -12.54
C TYR A 170 -3.39 -4.96 -13.68
N PHE A 171 -3.98 -5.82 -14.52
CA PHE A 171 -4.70 -5.39 -15.72
C PHE A 171 -5.93 -6.28 -16.01
N GLY A 172 -6.74 -5.88 -16.99
CA GLY A 172 -7.97 -6.59 -17.40
C GLY A 172 -9.24 -6.02 -16.77
N GLU A 173 -10.41 -6.46 -17.27
CA GLU A 173 -11.72 -5.92 -16.87
C GLU A 173 -11.99 -6.01 -15.36
N GLY A 174 -11.42 -7.02 -14.68
CA GLY A 174 -11.56 -7.19 -13.24
C GLY A 174 -10.76 -6.14 -12.46
N ALA A 175 -9.63 -5.68 -13.01
CA ALA A 175 -8.83 -4.61 -12.45
C ALA A 175 -9.53 -3.25 -12.60
N GLU A 176 -10.08 -2.97 -13.78
CA GLU A 176 -10.84 -1.74 -14.08
C GLU A 176 -12.10 -1.61 -13.21
N ALA A 177 -12.78 -2.72 -12.94
CA ALA A 177 -14.00 -2.75 -12.12
C ALA A 177 -13.74 -2.55 -10.61
N MET A 178 -12.49 -2.64 -10.16
CA MET A 178 -12.13 -2.57 -8.74
C MET A 178 -12.10 -1.13 -8.22
N SER A 179 -12.43 -0.92 -6.95
CA SER A 179 -12.29 0.40 -6.32
C SER A 179 -10.82 0.81 -6.15
N CYS A 180 -10.55 2.12 -6.10
CA CYS A 180 -9.19 2.63 -5.90
C CYS A 180 -8.57 2.16 -4.57
N THR A 181 -9.33 2.17 -3.48
CA THR A 181 -8.86 1.68 -2.19
C THR A 181 -8.62 0.17 -2.19
N GLY A 182 -9.46 -0.60 -2.89
CA GLY A 182 -9.24 -2.02 -3.12
C GLY A 182 -7.97 -2.32 -3.93
N LYS A 183 -7.69 -1.53 -4.96
CA LYS A 183 -6.41 -1.57 -5.68
C LYS A 183 -5.24 -1.26 -4.73
N GLY A 184 -5.41 -0.28 -3.84
CA GLY A 184 -4.46 0.06 -2.79
C GLY A 184 -4.16 -1.13 -1.86
N THR A 185 -5.20 -1.83 -1.38
CA THR A 185 -5.06 -3.07 -0.60
C THR A 185 -4.23 -4.13 -1.33
N ILE A 186 -4.47 -4.33 -2.62
CA ILE A 186 -3.72 -5.30 -3.43
C ILE A 186 -2.26 -4.89 -3.56
N CYS A 187 -2.00 -3.63 -3.91
CA CYS A 187 -0.64 -3.14 -4.07
C CYS A 187 0.14 -3.18 -2.74
N ASN A 188 -0.51 -2.78 -1.64
CA ASN A 188 0.04 -2.78 -0.29
C ASN A 188 0.65 -4.13 0.07
N MET A 189 -0.14 -5.21 -0.06
CA MET A 189 0.32 -6.55 0.30
C MET A 189 1.18 -7.22 -0.80
N GLY A 190 1.44 -6.51 -1.90
CA GLY A 190 2.49 -6.88 -2.86
C GLY A 190 3.90 -6.82 -2.24
N ALA A 191 4.07 -6.11 -1.12
CA ALA A 191 5.32 -6.12 -0.37
C ALA A 191 5.68 -7.52 0.16
N GLU A 192 4.68 -8.31 0.57
CA GLU A 192 4.85 -9.64 1.18
C GLU A 192 5.37 -10.71 0.19
N ILE A 193 5.24 -10.49 -1.12
CA ILE A 193 5.84 -11.35 -2.16
C ILE A 193 7.24 -10.89 -2.61
N GLY A 194 7.74 -9.80 -2.00
CA GLY A 194 9.05 -9.22 -2.32
C GLY A 194 9.05 -8.34 -3.58
N ALA A 195 7.88 -7.92 -4.08
CA ALA A 195 7.80 -7.04 -5.24
C ALA A 195 8.50 -5.69 -4.98
N THR A 196 9.20 -5.16 -5.98
CA THR A 196 9.76 -3.81 -5.93
C THR A 196 8.65 -2.78 -5.77
N THR A 197 7.56 -2.94 -6.52
CA THR A 197 6.28 -2.29 -6.29
C THR A 197 5.16 -3.04 -7.01
N SER A 198 3.94 -2.59 -6.81
CA SER A 198 2.75 -3.06 -7.50
C SER A 198 1.98 -1.85 -8.03
N THR A 199 1.32 -1.95 -9.18
CA THR A 199 0.57 -0.82 -9.75
C THR A 199 -0.61 -1.26 -10.62
N PHE A 200 -1.52 -0.31 -10.82
CA PHE A 200 -2.68 -0.41 -11.72
C PHE A 200 -2.65 0.76 -12.69
N GLY A 201 -3.16 0.55 -13.91
CA GLY A 201 -3.38 1.64 -14.87
C GLY A 201 -4.47 2.61 -14.40
N TYR A 202 -4.35 3.88 -14.79
CA TYR A 202 -5.32 4.92 -14.48
C TYR A 202 -6.69 4.62 -15.05
N ASP A 203 -7.73 4.71 -14.21
CA ASP A 203 -9.11 4.42 -14.59
C ASP A 203 -10.15 5.28 -13.85
N ASP A 204 -11.43 5.02 -14.15
CA ASP A 204 -12.56 5.74 -13.58
C ASP A 204 -12.70 5.61 -12.05
N SER A 205 -12.21 4.51 -11.47
CA SER A 205 -12.23 4.35 -10.01
C SER A 205 -11.27 5.33 -9.33
N MET A 206 -10.10 5.55 -9.95
CA MET A 206 -9.10 6.51 -9.49
C MET A 206 -9.61 7.94 -9.66
N ARG A 207 -10.29 8.24 -10.79
CA ARG A 207 -10.99 9.52 -11.00
C ARG A 207 -11.96 9.81 -9.85
N ARG A 208 -12.90 8.89 -9.59
CA ARG A 208 -13.90 9.06 -8.52
C ARG A 208 -13.25 9.27 -7.15
N TYR A 209 -12.18 8.54 -6.85
CA TYR A 209 -11.46 8.67 -5.59
C TYR A 209 -10.74 10.02 -5.44
N LEU A 210 -10.05 10.50 -6.48
CA LEU A 210 -9.42 11.82 -6.51
C LEU A 210 -10.47 12.93 -6.29
N VAL A 211 -11.62 12.86 -6.97
CA VAL A 211 -12.71 13.83 -6.76
C VAL A 211 -13.24 13.78 -5.33
N ALA A 212 -13.51 12.58 -4.80
CA ALA A 212 -14.02 12.40 -3.44
C ALA A 212 -13.05 12.91 -2.35
N THR A 213 -11.76 12.97 -2.66
CA THR A 213 -10.70 13.49 -1.78
C THR A 213 -10.32 14.94 -2.11
N GLY A 214 -11.13 15.64 -2.93
CA GLY A 214 -10.97 17.07 -3.19
C GLY A 214 -9.86 17.43 -4.18
N ARG A 215 -9.40 16.49 -5.01
CA ARG A 215 -8.26 16.62 -5.93
C ARG A 215 -8.70 16.67 -7.40
N GLN A 216 -9.71 17.48 -7.72
CA GLN A 216 -10.27 17.58 -9.08
C GLN A 216 -9.23 18.05 -10.10
N GLU A 217 -8.35 18.96 -9.71
CA GLU A 217 -7.27 19.47 -10.56
C GLU A 217 -6.28 18.38 -11.00
N VAL A 218 -6.10 17.33 -10.18
CA VAL A 218 -5.28 16.16 -10.54
C VAL A 218 -5.99 15.34 -11.61
N VAL A 219 -7.31 15.16 -11.51
CA VAL A 219 -8.12 14.50 -12.55
C VAL A 219 -8.02 15.28 -13.86
N ASP A 220 -8.24 16.59 -13.82
CA ASP A 220 -8.20 17.44 -15.02
C ASP A 220 -6.81 17.42 -15.72
N ALA A 221 -5.74 17.20 -14.96
CA ALA A 221 -4.40 17.02 -15.48
C ALA A 221 -4.15 15.61 -16.03
N ALA A 222 -4.52 14.57 -15.27
CA ALA A 222 -4.35 13.18 -15.65
C ALA A 222 -5.15 12.83 -16.92
N ASP A 223 -6.37 13.36 -17.05
CA ASP A 223 -7.25 13.14 -18.20
C ASP A 223 -6.62 13.55 -19.54
N LYS A 224 -5.76 14.59 -19.52
CA LYS A 224 -5.09 15.10 -20.73
C LYS A 224 -4.02 14.14 -21.26
N VAL A 225 -3.53 13.23 -20.41
CA VAL A 225 -2.46 12.28 -20.72
C VAL A 225 -2.84 10.84 -20.34
N ALA A 226 -4.13 10.56 -20.21
CA ALA A 226 -4.64 9.29 -19.68
C ALA A 226 -4.13 8.06 -20.46
N GLU A 227 -3.91 8.21 -21.78
CA GLU A 227 -3.34 7.17 -22.64
C GLU A 227 -1.92 6.73 -22.24
N HIS A 228 -1.17 7.58 -21.53
CA HIS A 228 0.19 7.28 -21.04
C HIS A 228 0.21 6.86 -19.56
N LEU A 229 -0.95 6.84 -18.90
CA LEU A 229 -1.09 6.50 -17.48
C LEU A 229 -1.60 5.06 -17.28
N THR A 230 -1.57 4.26 -18.34
CA THR A 230 -1.92 2.84 -18.37
C THR A 230 -1.08 2.12 -19.42
N GLY A 231 -1.04 0.79 -19.41
CA GLY A 231 -0.29 0.03 -20.42
C GLY A 231 -0.90 0.17 -21.81
N ASP A 232 -0.06 0.13 -22.85
CA ASP A 232 -0.52 0.22 -24.23
C ASP A 232 -1.49 -0.93 -24.56
N PRO A 233 -2.54 -0.70 -25.39
CA PRO A 233 -3.48 -1.76 -25.76
C PRO A 233 -2.82 -3.02 -26.35
N GLU A 234 -1.70 -2.89 -27.05
CA GLU A 234 -0.94 -4.04 -27.59
C GLU A 234 -0.36 -4.92 -26.47
N VAL A 235 0.07 -4.30 -25.35
CA VAL A 235 0.61 -5.00 -24.18
C VAL A 235 -0.45 -5.90 -23.57
N TYR A 236 -1.66 -5.37 -23.32
CA TYR A 236 -2.74 -6.16 -22.72
C TYR A 236 -3.40 -7.14 -23.70
N ALA A 237 -3.32 -6.89 -25.00
CA ALA A 237 -3.76 -7.85 -26.02
C ALA A 237 -2.78 -9.04 -26.16
N ASN A 238 -1.49 -8.84 -25.89
CA ASN A 238 -0.44 -9.85 -26.03
C ASN A 238 0.50 -9.88 -24.80
N PRO A 239 -0.02 -10.12 -23.58
CA PRO A 239 0.74 -9.88 -22.35
C PRO A 239 2.02 -10.72 -22.24
N GLU A 240 2.01 -11.95 -22.75
CA GLU A 240 3.18 -12.85 -22.75
C GLU A 240 4.39 -12.33 -23.57
N LYS A 241 4.16 -11.36 -24.46
CA LYS A 241 5.24 -10.71 -25.24
C LYS A 241 5.98 -9.64 -24.42
N TYR A 242 5.34 -9.08 -23.40
CA TYR A 242 5.81 -7.88 -22.70
C TYR A 242 6.09 -8.09 -21.21
N PHE A 243 5.36 -9.00 -20.56
CA PHE A 243 5.61 -9.40 -19.18
C PHE A 243 6.55 -10.61 -19.13
N ASP A 244 7.49 -10.61 -18.18
CA ASP A 244 8.37 -11.76 -17.91
C ASP A 244 7.58 -12.97 -17.38
N GLN A 245 6.43 -12.72 -16.75
CA GLN A 245 5.50 -13.73 -16.27
C GLN A 245 4.07 -13.18 -16.31
N VAL A 246 3.11 -14.01 -16.72
CA VAL A 246 1.68 -13.67 -16.69
C VAL A 246 0.95 -14.63 -15.75
N ILE A 247 0.11 -14.09 -14.87
CA ILE A 247 -0.80 -14.84 -13.98
C ILE A 247 -2.22 -14.39 -14.33
N GLU A 248 -3.15 -15.33 -14.42
CA GLU A 248 -4.57 -15.03 -14.63
C GLU A 248 -5.40 -15.45 -13.41
N ILE A 249 -6.27 -14.55 -12.94
CA ILE A 249 -7.19 -14.80 -11.83
C ILE A 249 -8.60 -14.43 -12.27
N ASN A 250 -9.50 -15.41 -12.23
CA ASN A 250 -10.93 -15.20 -12.41
C ASN A 250 -11.56 -14.77 -11.09
N LEU A 251 -11.94 -13.50 -10.98
CA LEU A 251 -12.53 -12.90 -9.79
C LEU A 251 -13.93 -13.48 -9.47
N SER A 252 -14.62 -14.04 -10.45
CA SER A 252 -15.94 -14.66 -10.24
C SER A 252 -15.85 -16.04 -9.60
N GLU A 253 -14.71 -16.71 -9.73
CA GLU A 253 -14.43 -18.00 -9.06
C GLU A 253 -13.62 -17.82 -7.77
N LEU A 254 -13.09 -16.61 -7.53
CA LEU A 254 -12.34 -16.31 -6.32
C LEU A 254 -13.26 -16.27 -5.10
N THR A 255 -12.87 -17.01 -4.06
CA THR A 255 -13.56 -17.09 -2.77
C THR A 255 -12.79 -16.36 -1.67
N PRO A 256 -13.39 -16.08 -0.50
CA PRO A 256 -12.67 -15.54 0.64
C PRO A 256 -11.48 -16.41 1.06
N HIS A 257 -10.34 -15.79 1.36
CA HIS A 257 -9.09 -16.43 1.76
C HIS A 257 -8.60 -15.96 3.13
N LEU A 258 -7.84 -16.81 3.80
CA LEU A 258 -7.05 -16.50 4.98
C LEU A 258 -5.67 -17.12 4.81
N ASN A 259 -4.61 -16.30 4.98
CA ASN A 259 -3.23 -16.75 4.87
C ASN A 259 -2.56 -16.77 6.25
N GLY A 260 -1.73 -17.79 6.48
CA GLY A 260 -1.06 -17.99 7.76
C GLY A 260 -1.00 -19.46 8.17
N PRO A 261 -0.55 -19.79 9.39
CA PRO A 261 -0.42 -18.85 10.52
C PRO A 261 0.92 -18.11 10.62
N PHE A 262 2.00 -18.59 9.98
CA PHE A 262 3.35 -18.03 10.18
C PHE A 262 3.99 -17.43 8.92
N THR A 263 3.29 -17.44 7.79
CA THR A 263 3.76 -16.84 6.54
C THR A 263 2.57 -16.30 5.74
N PRO A 264 2.71 -15.12 5.11
CA PRO A 264 1.62 -14.49 4.37
C PRO A 264 1.29 -15.20 3.04
N ASP A 265 2.07 -16.18 2.61
CA ASP A 265 1.84 -16.96 1.39
C ASP A 265 1.18 -18.33 1.60
N LEU A 266 0.93 -18.74 2.86
CA LEU A 266 0.21 -19.99 3.14
C LEU A 266 -1.30 -19.78 2.93
N ALA A 267 -1.70 -19.73 1.67
CA ALA A 267 -3.06 -19.38 1.27
C ALA A 267 -4.07 -20.52 1.49
N THR A 268 -5.17 -20.20 2.15
CA THR A 268 -6.26 -21.15 2.42
C THR A 268 -7.61 -20.51 2.17
N PRO A 269 -8.45 -21.06 1.27
CA PRO A 269 -9.85 -20.66 1.18
C PRO A 269 -10.54 -20.82 2.54
N ILE A 270 -11.34 -19.84 2.95
CA ILE A 270 -12.03 -19.85 4.25
C ILE A 270 -12.84 -21.13 4.46
N SER A 271 -13.44 -21.67 3.41
CA SER A 271 -14.21 -22.93 3.44
C SER A 271 -13.39 -24.14 3.88
N GLU A 272 -12.07 -24.13 3.66
CA GLU A 272 -11.14 -25.22 4.01
C GLU A 272 -10.41 -24.97 5.34
N PHE A 273 -10.50 -23.75 5.88
CA PHE A 273 -9.64 -23.31 6.99
C PHE A 273 -9.82 -24.17 8.23
N ARG A 274 -11.06 -24.51 8.59
CA ARG A 274 -11.36 -25.34 9.76
C ARG A 274 -10.73 -26.73 9.67
N GLU A 275 -10.80 -27.37 8.49
CA GLU A 275 -10.22 -28.70 8.28
C GLU A 275 -8.70 -28.65 8.38
N LYS A 276 -8.06 -27.64 7.78
CA LYS A 276 -6.61 -27.44 7.88
C LYS A 276 -6.18 -27.12 9.31
N ALA A 277 -6.93 -26.29 10.02
CA ALA A 277 -6.62 -25.95 11.41
C ALA A 277 -6.62 -27.20 12.31
N ILE A 278 -7.64 -28.07 12.18
CA ILE A 278 -7.69 -29.35 12.91
C ILE A 278 -6.53 -30.26 12.51
N ALA A 279 -6.25 -30.40 11.21
CA ALA A 279 -5.20 -31.28 10.72
C ALA A 279 -3.78 -30.87 11.14
N ASN A 280 -3.57 -29.56 11.38
CA ASN A 280 -2.26 -29.00 11.73
C ASN A 280 -2.17 -28.53 13.20
N ASP A 281 -3.15 -28.88 14.03
CA ASP A 281 -3.20 -28.52 15.46
C ASP A 281 -3.12 -26.99 15.70
N TRP A 282 -3.81 -26.21 14.87
CA TRP A 282 -3.93 -24.77 15.04
C TRP A 282 -5.06 -24.43 16.03
N PRO A 283 -4.89 -23.40 16.89
CA PRO A 283 -5.96 -22.95 17.77
C PRO A 283 -7.21 -22.56 16.98
N LEU A 284 -8.37 -23.07 17.40
CA LEU A 284 -9.66 -22.76 16.79
C LEU A 284 -10.38 -21.59 17.45
N ASP A 285 -10.04 -21.30 18.71
CA ASP A 285 -10.61 -20.19 19.45
C ASP A 285 -9.94 -18.88 19.03
N ILE A 286 -10.74 -17.96 18.52
CA ILE A 286 -10.30 -16.61 18.15
C ILE A 286 -10.32 -15.74 19.40
N GLU A 287 -9.15 -15.46 19.97
CA GLU A 287 -9.04 -14.56 21.13
C GLU A 287 -9.27 -13.09 20.76
N TRP A 288 -8.75 -12.69 19.59
CA TRP A 288 -8.78 -11.31 19.11
C TRP A 288 -9.03 -11.27 17.60
N ALA A 289 -9.96 -10.42 17.18
CA ALA A 289 -10.20 -10.09 15.77
C ALA A 289 -9.83 -8.62 15.55
N LEU A 290 -8.83 -8.36 14.71
CA LEU A 290 -8.33 -7.01 14.44
C LEU A 290 -8.64 -6.63 12.99
N ILE A 291 -9.31 -5.49 12.79
CA ILE A 291 -9.55 -4.86 11.48
C ILE A 291 -8.81 -3.51 11.41
N GLY A 292 -8.64 -2.95 10.21
CA GLY A 292 -7.95 -1.69 10.00
C GLY A 292 -6.53 -1.88 9.48
N SER A 293 -5.56 -1.18 10.08
CA SER A 293 -4.16 -1.02 9.60
C SER A 293 -4.06 -0.28 8.25
N CYS A 294 -2.86 -0.16 7.68
CA CYS A 294 -2.69 0.49 6.37
C CYS A 294 -3.30 -0.30 5.20
N THR A 295 -3.53 -1.61 5.36
CA THR A 295 -3.96 -2.47 4.25
C THR A 295 -5.47 -2.46 4.04
N ASN A 296 -6.26 -2.37 5.12
CA ASN A 296 -7.74 -2.51 5.10
C ASN A 296 -8.43 -1.56 6.11
N SER A 297 -8.22 -0.25 5.98
CA SER A 297 -8.86 0.79 6.81
C SER A 297 -9.62 1.86 6.03
N SER A 298 -9.89 1.62 4.75
CA SER A 298 -10.68 2.55 3.95
C SER A 298 -12.14 2.59 4.43
N TYR A 299 -12.89 3.61 3.99
CA TYR A 299 -14.33 3.66 4.22
C TYR A 299 -15.04 2.41 3.67
N GLU A 300 -14.60 1.89 2.52
CA GLU A 300 -15.12 0.63 1.96
C GLU A 300 -14.88 -0.55 2.92
N ASP A 301 -13.67 -0.69 3.47
CA ASP A 301 -13.34 -1.78 4.41
C ASP A 301 -14.18 -1.69 5.69
N LEU A 302 -14.22 -0.51 6.31
CA LEU A 302 -14.90 -0.29 7.59
C LEU A 302 -16.42 -0.40 7.45
N SER A 303 -16.99 0.05 6.34
CA SER A 303 -18.43 -0.10 6.07
C SER A 303 -18.84 -1.56 5.86
N ARG A 304 -18.00 -2.38 5.19
CA ARG A 304 -18.23 -3.82 5.05
C ARG A 304 -18.16 -4.53 6.41
N ALA A 305 -17.19 -4.16 7.25
CA ALA A 305 -17.11 -4.71 8.59
C ALA A 305 -18.33 -4.31 9.43
N ALA A 306 -18.75 -3.04 9.36
CA ALA A 306 -19.93 -2.55 10.06
C ALA A 306 -21.21 -3.29 9.64
N SER A 307 -21.43 -3.51 8.34
CA SER A 307 -22.62 -4.23 7.87
C SER A 307 -22.71 -5.66 8.40
N ILE A 308 -21.58 -6.35 8.53
CA ILE A 308 -21.54 -7.71 9.10
C ILE A 308 -21.91 -7.69 10.60
N VAL A 309 -21.47 -6.66 11.33
CA VAL A 309 -21.78 -6.50 12.75
C VAL A 309 -23.25 -6.11 12.95
N GLU A 310 -23.82 -5.29 12.06
CA GLU A 310 -25.24 -4.93 12.12
C GLU A 310 -26.18 -6.12 11.86
N ASP A 311 -25.74 -7.07 11.02
CA ASP A 311 -26.48 -8.30 10.71
C ASP A 311 -26.36 -9.39 11.79
N ALA A 312 -25.44 -9.25 12.77
CA ALA A 312 -25.10 -10.25 13.79
C ALA A 312 -25.91 -10.11 15.09
#